data_AF-A0A1M7TIP5-F1
#
_entry.id   AF-A0A1M7TIP5-F1
#
_cell.length_a   1.000
_cell.length_b   1.000
_cell.length_c   1.000
_cell.angle_alpha   90.00
_cell.angle_beta   90.00
_cell.angle_gamma   90.00
#
_symmetry.space_group_name_H-M   'P 1'
#
loop_
_entity.id
_entity.type
_entity.pdbx_description
1 polymer ?
#
loop_
_entity_poly.entity_id
_entity_poly.type
_entity_poly.pdbx_seq_one_letter_code
_entity_poly.pdbx_strand_id
1 'polypeptide(L)'
;MKYILKNSVHLFFICVCLIFLTNLIVFTDTKVVLAEQNNSLPTPRTLFSLLPTGIFENTGVELSEEEQQKLIDNGVSEDWIISQETSNELIINELSADNKVVLHVFNHNQGGVVVALGAQSGLICALELWRYDAKGKIIPMAVPLEPNKNDLFLPNALSAEIDTTIMLCLDHDKIKVKPILWGKDGVVNQKEDFEIHFFWNGNSFIQSRSPLNQ
;
A
#
# COMPACT_ATOMS: atom_id res chain seq x y z
N MET A 1 -22.73 15.44 95.26
CA MET A 1 -23.64 16.61 95.21
C MET A 1 -24.40 16.50 93.88
N LYS A 2 -25.75 16.36 93.93
CA LYS A 2 -26.79 16.82 92.97
C LYS A 2 -26.47 16.78 91.45
N TYR A 3 -27.29 16.34 90.48
CA TYR A 3 -28.69 15.91 90.37
C TYR A 3 -28.99 15.67 88.85
N ILE A 4 -29.98 14.81 88.52
CA ILE A 4 -31.03 14.93 87.45
C ILE A 4 -30.59 14.79 85.97
N LEU A 5 -31.02 13.78 85.16
CA LEU A 5 -32.34 13.39 84.57
C LEU A 5 -32.89 14.26 83.41
N LYS A 6 -33.49 13.56 82.43
CA LYS A 6 -34.37 13.97 81.29
C LYS A 6 -33.66 14.36 79.97
N ASN A 7 -33.85 13.69 78.83
CA ASN A 7 -35.04 13.18 78.10
C ASN A 7 -35.75 14.28 77.28
N SER A 8 -35.99 13.94 76.00
CA SER A 8 -37.05 14.41 75.09
C SER A 8 -36.89 15.66 74.19
N VAL A 9 -37.00 15.36 72.89
CA VAL A 9 -37.93 15.93 71.88
C VAL A 9 -37.41 17.00 70.90
N HIS A 10 -37.41 16.56 69.63
CA HIS A 10 -37.70 17.23 68.35
C HIS A 10 -37.71 18.77 68.26
N LEU A 11 -37.08 19.32 67.21
CA LEU A 11 -37.80 19.91 66.05
C LEU A 11 -36.82 20.53 65.01
N PHE A 12 -37.17 20.33 63.72
CA PHE A 12 -36.91 21.16 62.52
C PHE A 12 -35.48 21.40 61.98
N PHE A 13 -35.16 20.76 60.85
CA PHE A 13 -35.04 21.35 59.48
C PHE A 13 -34.40 20.28 58.55
N ILE A 14 -35.20 19.54 57.76
CA ILE A 14 -35.37 19.74 56.30
C ILE A 14 -34.04 19.91 55.57
N CYS A 15 -33.54 18.88 54.87
CA CYS A 15 -33.58 18.86 53.40
C CYS A 15 -33.03 17.54 52.83
N VAL A 16 -33.87 16.93 52.02
CA VAL A 16 -33.68 15.82 51.09
C VAL A 16 -32.37 15.92 50.30
N CYS A 17 -31.61 14.82 50.21
CA CYS A 17 -31.03 14.33 48.94
C CYS A 17 -30.44 12.94 49.13
N LEU A 18 -31.30 11.92 48.93
CA LEU A 18 -30.87 10.63 48.39
C LEU A 18 -30.29 10.91 47.00
N ILE A 19 -28.98 10.71 46.81
CA ILE A 19 -28.42 10.54 45.47
C ILE A 19 -27.48 9.32 45.51
N PHE A 20 -27.86 8.37 44.67
CA PHE A 20 -27.19 7.12 44.35
C PHE A 20 -25.71 7.31 44.03
N LEU A 21 -24.83 6.61 44.76
CA LEU A 21 -23.45 6.36 44.34
C LEU A 21 -23.44 5.07 43.51
N THR A 22 -23.91 5.15 42.27
CA THR A 22 -23.59 4.16 41.22
C THR A 22 -22.20 4.50 40.67
N ASN A 23 -21.23 3.63 40.96
CA ASN A 23 -19.90 3.69 40.34
C ASN A 23 -20.05 3.53 38.82
N LEU A 24 -19.83 4.62 38.08
CA LEU A 24 -19.73 4.61 36.62
C LEU A 24 -18.32 4.11 36.26
N ILE A 25 -18.19 2.82 35.98
CA ILE A 25 -16.99 2.27 35.33
C ILE A 25 -17.09 2.71 33.86
N VAL A 26 -16.31 3.73 33.51
CA VAL A 26 -16.07 4.11 32.11
C VAL A 26 -15.17 3.04 31.52
N PHE A 27 -15.76 2.09 30.78
CA PHE A 27 -15.00 1.27 29.85
C PHE A 27 -14.59 2.18 28.69
N THR A 28 -13.35 2.66 28.71
CA THR A 28 -12.72 3.09 27.47
C THR A 28 -12.46 1.81 26.67
N ASP A 29 -13.21 1.60 25.58
CA ASP A 29 -12.91 0.62 24.55
C ASP A 29 -11.55 0.97 23.92
N THR A 30 -10.49 0.62 24.62
CA THR A 30 -9.18 0.47 24.02
C THR A 30 -9.28 -0.81 23.22
N LYS A 31 -9.44 -0.69 21.89
CA LYS A 31 -9.19 -1.78 20.97
C LYS A 31 -7.71 -2.16 21.11
N VAL A 32 -7.42 -3.02 22.09
CA VAL A 32 -6.19 -3.79 22.10
C VAL A 32 -6.39 -4.84 21.03
N VAL A 33 -5.96 -4.53 19.80
CA VAL A 33 -5.75 -5.55 18.79
C VAL A 33 -4.58 -6.39 19.31
N LEU A 34 -4.91 -7.52 19.93
CA LEU A 34 -3.94 -8.58 20.17
C LEU A 34 -3.55 -9.09 18.79
N ALA A 35 -2.38 -8.67 18.31
CA ALA A 35 -1.74 -9.35 17.21
C ALA A 35 -1.47 -10.78 17.67
N GLU A 36 -2.27 -11.74 17.19
CA GLU A 36 -1.83 -13.13 17.18
C GLU A 36 -0.48 -13.15 16.47
N GLN A 37 0.57 -13.59 17.18
CA GLN A 37 1.82 -14.01 16.52
C GLN A 37 1.54 -15.30 15.76
N ASN A 38 0.79 -15.18 14.68
CA ASN A 38 0.82 -16.17 13.62
C ASN A 38 2.17 -15.98 12.92
N ASN A 39 3.04 -16.98 13.00
CA ASN A 39 4.30 -17.05 12.25
C ASN A 39 4.08 -17.11 10.70
N SER A 40 2.89 -16.78 10.23
CA SER A 40 2.55 -16.63 8.82
C SER A 40 2.89 -15.21 8.36
N LEU A 41 3.54 -15.09 7.20
CA LEU A 41 3.72 -13.81 6.54
C LEU A 41 2.35 -13.13 6.30
N PRO A 42 2.27 -11.79 6.40
CA PRO A 42 1.03 -11.07 6.14
C PRO A 42 0.57 -11.29 4.70
N THR A 43 -0.74 -11.35 4.48
CA THR A 43 -1.30 -11.48 3.13
C THR A 43 -1.11 -10.18 2.33
N PRO A 44 -1.19 -10.23 0.99
CA PRO A 44 -1.19 -9.03 0.14
C PRO A 44 -2.22 -7.99 0.60
N ARG A 45 -3.43 -8.42 0.99
CA ARG A 45 -4.48 -7.52 1.51
C ARG A 45 -4.10 -6.90 2.86
N THR A 46 -3.52 -7.66 3.79
CA THR A 46 -3.02 -7.11 5.06
C THR A 46 -1.86 -6.12 4.84
N LEU A 47 -0.99 -6.38 3.86
CA LEU A 47 0.07 -5.44 3.51
C LEU A 47 -0.51 -4.17 2.89
N PHE A 48 -1.54 -4.29 2.05
CA PHE A 48 -2.23 -3.17 1.45
C PHE A 48 -2.81 -2.22 2.50
N SER A 49 -3.39 -2.71 3.60
CA SER A 49 -3.92 -1.85 4.68
C SER A 49 -2.86 -1.06 5.45
N LEU A 50 -1.57 -1.38 5.26
CA LEU A 50 -0.46 -0.69 5.91
C LEU A 50 0.22 0.33 4.99
N LEU A 51 -0.08 0.29 3.70
CA LEU A 51 0.56 1.11 2.69
C LEU A 51 -0.19 2.44 2.51
N PRO A 52 0.53 3.55 2.24
CA PRO A 52 -0.13 4.78 1.84
C PRO A 52 -0.81 4.60 0.48
N THR A 53 -1.82 5.43 0.21
CA THR A 53 -2.59 5.37 -1.04
C THR A 53 -2.04 6.25 -2.16
N GLY A 54 -0.95 6.99 -1.93
CA GLY A 54 -0.39 7.96 -2.89
C GLY A 54 -0.06 7.38 -4.27
N ILE A 55 0.22 6.08 -4.38
CA ILE A 55 0.43 5.41 -5.67
C ILE A 55 -0.78 5.56 -6.62
N PHE A 56 -2.00 5.65 -6.08
CA PHE A 56 -3.24 5.80 -6.85
C PHE A 56 -3.33 7.14 -7.59
N GLU A 57 -2.62 8.19 -7.14
CA GLU A 57 -2.54 9.47 -7.85
C GLU A 57 -2.02 9.31 -9.29
N ASN A 58 -1.27 8.23 -9.57
CA ASN A 58 -0.74 7.91 -10.91
C ASN A 58 -1.78 7.29 -11.86
N THR A 59 -3.02 7.06 -11.41
CA THR A 59 -4.10 6.51 -12.24
C THR A 59 -5.07 7.57 -12.74
N GLY A 60 -5.00 8.79 -12.18
CA GLY A 60 -5.96 9.87 -12.44
C GLY A 60 -7.20 9.82 -11.53
N VAL A 61 -7.35 8.76 -10.73
CA VAL A 61 -8.37 8.64 -9.69
C VAL A 61 -7.67 8.31 -8.38
N GLU A 62 -7.77 9.21 -7.40
CA GLU A 62 -7.15 9.02 -6.09
C GLU A 62 -7.87 7.92 -5.30
N LEU A 63 -7.20 7.39 -4.26
CA LEU A 63 -7.83 6.50 -3.30
C LEU A 63 -7.68 7.12 -1.91
N SER A 64 -8.80 7.43 -1.28
CA SER A 64 -8.80 7.89 0.11
C SER A 64 -8.56 6.73 1.10
N GLU A 65 -8.13 7.05 2.33
CA GLU A 65 -8.00 6.04 3.39
C GLU A 65 -9.35 5.35 3.71
N GLU A 66 -10.46 6.06 3.60
CA GLU A 66 -11.80 5.49 3.79
C GLU A 66 -12.12 4.46 2.69
N GLU A 67 -11.80 4.76 1.43
CA GLU A 67 -12.00 3.83 0.32
C GLU A 67 -11.04 2.65 0.37
N GLN A 68 -9.80 2.88 0.79
CA GLN A 68 -8.87 1.79 1.08
C GLN A 68 -9.48 0.84 2.11
N GLN A 69 -10.04 1.35 3.20
CA GLN A 69 -10.72 0.51 4.19
C GLN A 69 -11.92 -0.24 3.59
N LYS A 70 -12.74 0.40 2.74
CA LYS A 70 -13.83 -0.27 2.01
C LYS A 70 -13.33 -1.40 1.12
N LEU A 71 -12.21 -1.21 0.41
CA LEU A 71 -11.57 -2.26 -0.39
C LEU A 71 -11.11 -3.43 0.47
N ILE A 72 -10.48 -3.14 1.62
CA ILE A 72 -10.04 -4.18 2.56
C ILE A 72 -11.22 -5.01 3.07
N ASP A 73 -12.30 -4.34 3.48
CA ASP A 73 -13.44 -4.99 4.13
C ASP A 73 -14.35 -5.72 3.12
N ASN A 74 -14.65 -5.08 1.99
CA ASN A 74 -15.68 -5.54 1.05
C ASN A 74 -15.14 -6.02 -0.29
N GLY A 75 -13.85 -5.77 -0.58
CA GLY A 75 -13.26 -6.03 -1.89
C GLY A 75 -13.66 -5.02 -2.97
N VAL A 76 -14.45 -3.99 -2.63
CA VAL A 76 -14.96 -2.98 -3.58
C VAL A 76 -15.19 -1.64 -2.85
N SER A 77 -14.92 -0.53 -3.53
CA SER A 77 -15.25 0.84 -3.12
C SER A 77 -16.07 1.54 -4.22
N GLU A 78 -16.16 2.87 -4.18
CA GLU A 78 -16.89 3.65 -5.18
C GLU A 78 -16.27 3.51 -6.58
N ASP A 79 -14.95 3.68 -6.67
CA ASP A 79 -14.23 3.68 -7.95
C ASP A 79 -13.38 2.42 -8.19
N TRP A 80 -13.18 1.57 -7.18
CA TRP A 80 -12.18 0.49 -7.24
C TRP A 80 -12.75 -0.88 -6.86
N ILE A 81 -12.17 -1.94 -7.43
CA ILE A 81 -12.48 -3.34 -7.08
C ILE A 81 -11.22 -4.20 -6.99
N ILE A 82 -11.13 -5.03 -5.94
CA ILE A 82 -10.14 -6.11 -5.86
C ILE A 82 -10.60 -7.21 -6.81
N SER A 83 -9.97 -7.26 -7.98
CA SER A 83 -10.30 -8.20 -9.06
C SER A 83 -9.59 -9.56 -8.92
N GLN A 84 -8.44 -9.58 -8.26
CA GLN A 84 -7.64 -10.77 -8.04
C GLN A 84 -6.90 -10.67 -6.71
N GLU A 85 -6.88 -11.78 -5.99
CA GLU A 85 -6.07 -11.95 -4.79
C GLU A 85 -5.47 -13.36 -4.79
N THR A 86 -4.16 -13.44 -4.63
CA THR A 86 -3.41 -14.68 -4.50
C THR A 86 -2.55 -14.63 -3.23
N SER A 87 -1.68 -15.62 -3.01
CA SER A 87 -0.76 -15.59 -1.86
C SER A 87 0.24 -14.43 -1.93
N ASN A 88 0.57 -13.95 -3.13
CA ASN A 88 1.64 -12.97 -3.33
C ASN A 88 1.19 -11.75 -4.14
N GLU A 89 -0.05 -11.69 -4.62
CA GLU A 89 -0.49 -10.63 -5.52
C GLU A 89 -1.91 -10.16 -5.16
N LEU A 90 -2.13 -8.84 -5.26
CA LEU A 90 -3.43 -8.20 -5.18
C LEU A 90 -3.58 -7.26 -6.39
N ILE A 91 -4.63 -7.43 -7.19
CA ILE A 91 -4.92 -6.56 -8.33
C ILE A 91 -6.19 -5.77 -8.07
N ILE A 92 -6.05 -4.46 -8.04
CA ILE A 92 -7.12 -3.50 -7.83
C ILE A 92 -7.34 -2.78 -9.15
N ASN A 93 -8.52 -2.93 -9.75
CA ASN A 93 -8.87 -2.22 -10.99
C ASN A 93 -9.84 -1.10 -10.69
N GLU A 94 -9.73 -0.03 -11.46
CA GLU A 94 -10.76 0.99 -11.51
C GLU A 94 -12.02 0.42 -12.18
N LEU A 95 -13.20 0.81 -11.71
CA LEU A 95 -14.48 0.36 -12.27
C LEU A 95 -14.83 1.08 -13.57
N SER A 96 -14.36 2.32 -13.76
CA SER A 96 -14.79 3.21 -14.83
C SER A 96 -13.84 3.23 -16.05
N ALA A 97 -12.58 2.84 -15.84
CA ALA A 97 -11.52 2.88 -16.84
C ALA A 97 -10.61 1.63 -16.76
N ASP A 98 -9.72 1.47 -17.73
CA ASP A 98 -8.71 0.39 -17.73
C ASP A 98 -7.47 0.77 -16.91
N ASN A 99 -7.71 1.28 -15.70
CA ASN A 99 -6.68 1.73 -14.77
C ASN A 99 -6.44 0.69 -13.69
N LYS A 100 -5.14 0.54 -13.42
CA LYS A 100 -4.45 -0.45 -12.60
C LYS A 100 -3.80 -0.05 -11.29
N VAL A 101 -4.02 -0.73 -10.18
CA VAL A 101 -3.00 -0.84 -9.11
C VAL A 101 -2.74 -2.29 -8.76
N VAL A 102 -1.48 -2.71 -8.86
CA VAL A 102 -1.03 -4.08 -8.55
C VAL A 102 -0.11 -4.03 -7.34
N LEU A 103 -0.34 -4.90 -6.37
CA LEU A 103 0.56 -5.17 -5.27
C LEU A 103 1.17 -6.56 -5.47
N HIS A 104 2.50 -6.67 -5.47
CA HIS A 104 3.20 -7.96 -5.46
C HIS A 104 4.10 -8.10 -4.23
N VAL A 105 4.17 -9.30 -3.66
CA VAL A 105 4.92 -9.63 -2.45
C VAL A 105 6.11 -10.52 -2.79
N PHE A 106 7.30 -10.02 -2.48
CA PHE A 106 8.59 -10.69 -2.63
C PHE A 106 9.12 -11.15 -1.28
N ASN A 107 9.34 -12.46 -1.13
CA ASN A 107 9.87 -13.02 0.12
C ASN A 107 11.36 -12.72 0.28
N HIS A 108 11.77 -12.23 1.45
CA HIS A 108 13.17 -12.00 1.76
C HIS A 108 13.79 -13.25 2.42
N ASN A 109 15.00 -13.64 2.00
CA ASN A 109 15.67 -14.87 2.48
C ASN A 109 15.95 -14.86 4.00
N GLN A 110 16.09 -13.67 4.58
CA GLN A 110 16.32 -13.47 6.02
C GLN A 110 15.01 -13.25 6.82
N GLY A 111 13.85 -13.46 6.20
CA GLY A 111 12.55 -13.17 6.79
C GLY A 111 12.05 -11.75 6.49
N GLY A 112 10.75 -11.55 6.61
CA GLY A 112 10.05 -10.36 6.13
C GLY A 112 9.77 -10.40 4.63
N VAL A 113 9.18 -9.32 4.11
CA VAL A 113 8.83 -9.21 2.69
C VAL A 113 9.16 -7.83 2.13
N VAL A 114 9.38 -7.79 0.82
CA VAL A 114 9.34 -6.57 0.01
C VAL A 114 8.01 -6.56 -0.71
N VAL A 115 7.35 -5.41 -0.72
CA VAL A 115 6.10 -5.17 -1.42
C VAL A 115 6.37 -4.19 -2.55
N ALA A 116 5.99 -4.57 -3.76
CA ALA A 116 5.96 -3.68 -4.90
C ALA A 116 4.54 -3.22 -5.16
N LEU A 117 4.34 -1.92 -5.29
CA LEU A 117 3.10 -1.31 -5.75
C LEU A 117 3.33 -0.74 -7.14
N GLY A 118 2.57 -1.20 -8.11
CA GLY A 118 2.60 -0.70 -9.48
C GLY A 118 1.27 -0.06 -9.86
N ALA A 119 1.27 1.24 -10.18
CA ALA A 119 0.13 1.87 -10.84
C ALA A 119 0.31 1.84 -12.36
N GLN A 120 -0.79 1.64 -13.09
CA GLN A 120 -0.80 1.66 -14.55
C GLN A 120 -1.99 2.48 -15.06
N SER A 121 -1.69 3.45 -15.93
CA SER A 121 -2.70 4.23 -16.66
C SER A 121 -2.27 4.39 -18.12
N GLY A 122 -2.97 3.68 -19.01
CA GLY A 122 -2.62 3.62 -20.43
C GLY A 122 -1.17 3.18 -20.66
N LEU A 123 -0.35 4.08 -21.24
CA LEU A 123 1.05 3.80 -21.52
C LEU A 123 1.98 4.05 -20.32
N ILE A 124 1.52 4.79 -19.31
CA ILE A 124 2.33 5.24 -18.18
C ILE A 124 2.20 4.23 -17.03
N CYS A 125 3.28 4.06 -16.28
CA CYS A 125 3.28 3.29 -15.06
C CYS A 125 4.11 4.00 -13.99
N ALA A 126 3.81 3.71 -12.72
CA ALA A 126 4.61 4.12 -11.58
C ALA A 126 4.89 2.90 -10.69
N LEU A 127 6.00 2.94 -9.96
CA LEU A 127 6.43 1.88 -9.08
C LEU A 127 6.89 2.46 -7.75
N GLU A 128 6.40 1.86 -6.66
CA GLU A 128 6.93 2.05 -5.33
C GLU A 128 7.35 0.71 -4.72
N LEU A 129 8.40 0.75 -3.90
CA LEU A 129 8.83 -0.41 -3.13
C LEU A 129 8.78 -0.11 -1.65
N TRP A 130 8.33 -1.10 -0.89
CA TRP A 130 8.19 -1.03 0.55
C TRP A 130 8.74 -2.30 1.19
N ARG A 131 9.35 -2.20 2.36
CA ARG A 131 9.81 -3.35 3.14
C ARG A 131 8.93 -3.49 4.37
N TYR A 132 8.35 -4.67 4.54
CA TYR A 132 7.73 -5.11 5.80
C TYR A 132 8.75 -5.93 6.59
N ASP A 133 9.27 -5.36 7.67
CA ASP A 133 10.32 -5.99 8.47
C ASP A 133 9.75 -6.98 9.52
N ALA A 134 10.65 -7.74 10.16
CA ALA A 134 10.28 -8.72 11.18
C ALA A 134 9.61 -8.12 12.44
N LYS A 135 9.61 -6.79 12.61
CA LYS A 135 8.91 -6.09 13.70
C LYS A 135 7.51 -5.62 13.28
N GLY A 136 7.09 -5.96 12.07
CA GLY A 136 5.81 -5.56 11.51
C GLY A 136 5.77 -4.12 11.02
N LYS A 137 6.93 -3.48 10.81
CA LYS A 137 6.99 -2.10 10.31
C LYS A 137 7.11 -2.09 8.79
N ILE A 138 6.33 -1.22 8.15
CA ILE A 138 6.46 -0.91 6.72
C ILE A 138 7.34 0.33 6.51
N ILE A 139 8.30 0.23 5.59
CA ILE A 139 9.33 1.26 5.37
C ILE A 139 9.53 1.43 3.86
N PRO A 140 9.55 2.67 3.32
CA PRO A 140 9.80 2.88 1.91
C PRO A 140 11.21 2.39 1.53
N MET A 141 11.34 1.87 0.32
CA MET A 141 12.58 1.34 -0.23
C MET A 141 12.82 1.97 -1.61
N ALA A 142 14.09 2.19 -1.94
CA ALA A 142 14.45 2.67 -3.26
C ALA A 142 14.13 1.62 -4.33
N VAL A 143 13.58 2.08 -5.46
CA VAL A 143 13.48 1.28 -6.69
C VAL A 143 14.87 1.03 -7.29
N PRO A 144 15.04 0.00 -8.15
CA PRO A 144 16.27 -0.16 -8.93
C PRO A 144 16.60 1.11 -9.71
N LEU A 145 17.89 1.31 -10.02
CA LEU A 145 18.29 2.43 -10.88
C LEU A 145 17.75 2.21 -12.30
N GLU A 146 17.16 3.25 -12.88
CA GLU A 146 16.70 3.23 -14.26
C GLU A 146 17.87 2.97 -15.23
N PRO A 147 17.74 2.01 -16.17
CA PRO A 147 18.75 1.81 -17.20
C PRO A 147 18.84 2.98 -18.17
N ASN A 148 19.94 3.05 -18.91
CA ASN A 148 20.10 4.03 -19.98
C ASN A 148 19.32 3.60 -21.23
N LYS A 149 18.89 4.55 -22.06
CA LYS A 149 18.28 4.24 -23.37
C LYS A 149 19.16 3.33 -24.25
N ASN A 150 20.48 3.47 -24.15
CA ASN A 150 21.44 2.65 -24.89
C ASN A 150 21.45 1.18 -24.44
N ASP A 151 20.84 0.85 -23.29
CA ASP A 151 20.66 -0.52 -22.86
C ASP A 151 19.47 -1.18 -23.58
N LEU A 152 18.49 -0.40 -24.04
CA LEU A 152 17.25 -0.88 -24.69
C LEU A 152 17.33 -0.89 -26.22
N PHE A 153 18.12 0.00 -26.81
CA PHE A 153 18.19 0.20 -28.26
C PHE A 153 19.62 -0.03 -28.78
N LEU A 154 19.74 -0.60 -29.98
CA LEU A 154 21.01 -0.69 -30.69
C LEU A 154 21.53 0.73 -31.03
N PRO A 155 22.85 0.89 -31.17
CA PRO A 155 23.41 2.16 -31.63
C PRO A 155 22.78 2.62 -32.94
N ASN A 156 22.37 3.89 -33.01
CA ASN A 156 21.70 4.52 -34.16
C ASN A 156 20.30 3.96 -34.49
N ALA A 157 19.71 3.11 -33.64
CA ALA A 157 18.34 2.66 -33.84
C ALA A 157 17.34 3.80 -33.71
N LEU A 158 17.59 4.74 -32.79
CA LEU A 158 16.78 5.95 -32.59
C LEU A 158 17.36 7.14 -33.36
N SER A 159 16.49 7.92 -34.01
CA SER A 159 16.85 9.23 -34.55
C SER A 159 17.31 10.17 -33.43
N ALA A 160 18.22 11.10 -33.73
CA ALA A 160 18.70 12.09 -32.78
C ALA A 160 17.59 13.02 -32.24
N GLU A 161 16.46 13.13 -32.95
CA GLU A 161 15.29 13.93 -32.56
C GLU A 161 14.35 13.20 -31.59
N ILE A 162 14.63 11.93 -31.26
CA ILE A 162 13.80 11.15 -30.34
C ILE A 162 14.35 11.23 -28.92
N ASP A 163 13.54 11.77 -28.03
CA ASP A 163 13.75 11.72 -26.59
C ASP A 163 13.15 10.46 -25.97
N THR A 164 13.68 10.04 -24.83
CA THR A 164 13.29 8.80 -24.16
C THR A 164 13.04 9.06 -22.68
N THR A 165 11.83 8.74 -22.22
CA THR A 165 11.50 8.63 -20.79
C THR A 165 11.54 7.17 -20.42
N ILE A 166 12.33 6.80 -19.42
CA ILE A 166 12.39 5.43 -18.90
C ILE A 166 11.45 5.33 -17.70
N MET A 167 10.68 4.25 -17.64
CA MET A 167 9.84 3.92 -16.49
C MET A 167 10.14 2.51 -16.01
N LEU A 168 9.95 2.29 -14.72
CA LEU A 168 9.96 0.97 -14.10
C LEU A 168 8.51 0.58 -13.81
N CYS A 169 8.01 -0.44 -14.51
CA CYS A 169 6.66 -0.96 -14.33
C CYS A 169 6.71 -2.27 -13.55
N LEU A 170 5.78 -2.46 -12.61
CA LEU A 170 5.56 -3.80 -12.05
C LEU A 170 4.92 -4.70 -13.12
N ASP A 171 5.55 -5.85 -13.38
CA ASP A 171 5.08 -6.86 -14.32
C ASP A 171 5.06 -8.21 -13.59
N HIS A 172 3.95 -8.48 -12.88
CA HIS A 172 3.82 -9.64 -12.00
C HIS A 172 4.94 -9.74 -10.95
N ASP A 173 5.78 -10.78 -11.05
CA ASP A 173 6.86 -11.14 -10.12
C ASP A 173 8.22 -10.52 -10.51
N LYS A 174 8.21 -9.45 -11.30
CA LYS A 174 9.42 -8.74 -11.74
C LYS A 174 9.11 -7.27 -12.04
N ILE A 175 10.16 -6.47 -12.15
CA ILE A 175 10.05 -5.08 -12.60
C ILE A 175 10.51 -5.02 -14.05
N LYS A 176 9.63 -4.58 -14.95
CA LYS A 176 9.93 -4.38 -16.35
C LYS A 176 10.35 -2.93 -16.60
N VAL A 177 11.38 -2.74 -17.40
CA VAL A 177 11.77 -1.41 -17.90
C VAL A 177 10.95 -1.10 -19.15
N LYS A 178 10.28 0.04 -19.17
CA LYS A 178 9.43 0.48 -20.28
C LYS A 178 9.82 1.90 -20.72
N PRO A 179 10.33 2.08 -21.96
CA PRO A 179 10.52 3.40 -22.51
C PRO A 179 9.21 4.00 -23.05
N ILE A 180 9.07 5.32 -22.94
CA ILE A 180 8.21 6.13 -23.81
C ILE A 180 9.13 6.97 -24.69
N LEU A 181 8.89 6.90 -26.00
CA LEU A 181 9.65 7.62 -27.00
C LEU A 181 8.88 8.86 -27.44
N TRP A 182 9.53 10.02 -27.41
CA TRP A 182 8.94 11.30 -27.76
C TRP A 182 9.63 11.87 -28.99
N GLY A 183 8.86 12.07 -30.05
CA GLY A 183 9.28 12.84 -31.22
C GLY A 183 8.60 14.20 -31.25
N LYS A 184 8.91 14.99 -32.28
CA LYS A 184 8.35 16.34 -32.45
C LYS A 184 6.81 16.41 -32.45
N ASP A 185 6.16 15.35 -32.94
CA ASP A 185 4.70 15.28 -33.11
C ASP A 185 4.00 14.49 -31.98
N GLY A 186 4.74 14.07 -30.94
CA GLY A 186 4.22 13.30 -29.81
C GLY A 186 4.88 11.93 -29.65
N VAL A 187 4.13 10.99 -29.04
CA VAL A 187 4.64 9.64 -28.76
C VAL A 187 4.93 8.88 -30.05
N VAL A 188 6.13 8.29 -30.12
CA VAL A 188 6.59 7.50 -31.26
C VAL A 188 6.53 6.03 -30.92
N ASN A 189 5.95 5.24 -31.83
CA ASN A 189 5.89 3.79 -31.71
C ASN A 189 7.08 3.16 -32.42
N GLN A 190 8.18 2.97 -31.69
CA GLN A 190 9.33 2.19 -32.16
C GLN A 190 9.63 1.08 -31.16
N LYS A 191 9.85 -0.14 -31.68
CA LYS A 191 10.16 -1.31 -30.86
C LYS A 191 11.58 -1.21 -30.31
N GLU A 192 11.74 -1.68 -29.07
CA GLU A 192 13.03 -1.88 -28.44
C GLU A 192 13.78 -3.05 -29.08
N ASP A 193 15.10 -3.01 -29.07
CA ASP A 193 15.93 -4.14 -29.50
C ASP A 193 16.16 -5.14 -28.35
N PHE A 194 16.08 -4.65 -27.11
CA PHE A 194 16.28 -5.42 -25.90
C PHE A 194 15.18 -5.10 -24.89
N GLU A 195 14.77 -6.13 -24.15
CA GLU A 195 14.00 -5.96 -22.93
C GLU A 195 14.93 -6.03 -21.71
N ILE A 196 14.57 -5.26 -20.68
CA ILE A 196 15.27 -5.29 -19.40
C ILE A 196 14.23 -5.55 -18.31
N HIS A 197 14.54 -6.53 -17.47
CA HIS A 197 13.75 -6.91 -16.33
C HIS A 197 14.63 -6.94 -15.08
N PHE A 198 14.07 -6.61 -13.93
CA PHE A 198 14.70 -6.85 -12.64
C PHE A 198 13.97 -7.96 -11.90
N PHE A 199 14.70 -9.00 -11.55
CA PHE A 199 14.18 -10.16 -10.83
C PHE A 199 14.64 -10.12 -9.37
N TRP A 200 13.71 -10.43 -8.46
CA TRP A 200 14.05 -10.56 -7.05
C TRP A 200 14.79 -11.88 -6.78
N ASN A 201 15.98 -11.82 -6.18
CA ASN A 201 16.78 -13.01 -5.84
C ASN A 201 16.65 -13.46 -4.37
N GLY A 202 15.70 -12.90 -3.62
CA GLY A 202 15.56 -13.11 -2.17
C GLY A 202 16.27 -12.06 -1.31
N ASN A 203 17.08 -11.17 -1.90
CA ASN A 203 17.79 -10.11 -1.17
C ASN A 203 17.80 -8.76 -1.91
N SER A 204 17.89 -8.79 -3.23
CA SER A 204 17.92 -7.60 -4.08
C SER A 204 17.35 -7.89 -5.47
N PHE A 205 16.98 -6.82 -6.17
CA PHE A 205 16.61 -6.88 -7.58
C PHE A 205 17.86 -7.00 -8.46
N ILE A 206 17.90 -8.03 -9.32
CA ILE A 206 18.99 -8.31 -10.24
C ILE A 206 18.52 -8.03 -11.66
N GLN A 207 19.26 -7.18 -12.36
CA GLN A 207 18.98 -6.83 -13.74
C GLN A 207 19.29 -8.00 -14.68
N SER A 208 18.37 -8.27 -15.59
CA SER A 208 18.53 -9.15 -16.73
C SER A 208 18.18 -8.40 -18.01
N ARG A 209 18.92 -8.67 -19.08
CA ARG A 209 18.74 -8.06 -20.39
C ARG A 209 18.72 -9.16 -21.45
N SER A 210 17.67 -9.18 -22.26
CA SER A 210 17.49 -10.15 -23.34
C SER A 210 17.16 -9.43 -24.65
N PRO A 211 17.60 -9.94 -25.81
CA PRO A 211 17.13 -9.45 -27.08
C PRO A 211 15.64 -9.75 -27.24
N LEU A 212 14.87 -8.79 -27.77
CA LEU A 212 13.50 -9.06 -28.19
C LEU A 212 13.56 -9.79 -29.54
N ASN A 213 13.01 -11.00 -29.61
CA ASN A 213 12.86 -11.71 -30.88
C ASN A 213 11.96 -10.86 -31.80
N GLN A 214 12.55 -10.31 -32.86
CA GLN A 214 11.87 -9.41 -33.81
C GLN A 214 10.87 -10.16 -34.71
#